data_AF-A0A4Q3LBU5-F1
#
_entry.id   AF-A0A4Q3LBU5-F1
#
_cell.length_a   1.000
_cell.length_b   1.000
_cell.length_c   1.000
_cell.angle_alpha   90.00
_cell.angle_beta   90.00
_cell.angle_gamma   90.00
#
_symmetry.space_group_name_H-M   'P 1'
#
loop_
_entity.id
_entity.type
_entity.pdbx_description
1 polymer ?
#
loop_
_entity_poly.entity_id
_entity_poly.type
_entity_poly.pdbx_seq_one_letter_code
_entity_poly.pdbx_strand_id
1 'polypeptide(L)'
;MKKKTVYGALVAASLMAFGGLAQAQTGPYQDLDRDGIQNRHDNDRDGDGFANRSDPNPNVWNSTRWVRGNDMDGDGIANRSDRDRDGDGIANARDSHPNNKNLPRGVARNGPNGDLDRDGIRNARDRDRDGDGIANARDDYPNDRRRA
;
A
#
# COMPACT_ATOMS: atom_id res chain seq x y z
N MET A 1 58.31 -43.25 37.84
CA MET A 1 58.24 -42.81 36.43
C MET A 1 57.43 -41.52 36.42
N LYS A 2 58.10 -40.37 36.22
CA LYS A 2 57.55 -39.01 36.49
C LYS A 2 57.01 -38.36 35.21
N LYS A 3 55.86 -37.69 35.34
CA LYS A 3 55.09 -37.02 34.28
C LYS A 3 55.86 -35.82 33.71
N LYS A 4 55.79 -35.64 32.38
CA LYS A 4 56.43 -34.52 31.65
C LYS A 4 55.46 -33.35 31.53
N THR A 5 55.94 -32.15 31.90
CA THR A 5 55.54 -30.87 31.32
C THR A 5 56.76 -29.96 31.36
N VAL A 6 57.01 -29.18 30.30
CA VAL A 6 57.34 -27.74 30.32
C VAL A 6 57.72 -27.26 28.90
N TYR A 7 56.94 -26.28 28.44
CA TYR A 7 57.19 -25.10 27.59
C TYR A 7 58.27 -25.08 26.50
N GLY A 8 57.83 -24.73 25.29
CA GLY A 8 58.65 -24.07 24.27
C GLY A 8 57.77 -23.12 23.47
N ALA A 9 57.94 -21.82 23.67
CA ALA A 9 57.36 -20.76 22.83
C ALA A 9 58.38 -20.36 21.76
N LEU A 10 57.93 -20.15 20.52
CA LEU A 10 58.42 -19.09 19.63
C LEU A 10 57.50 -18.93 18.41
N VAL A 11 57.25 -17.66 18.11
CA VAL A 11 56.29 -17.08 17.18
C VAL A 11 56.83 -17.09 15.74
N ALA A 12 55.96 -17.33 14.75
CA ALA A 12 56.10 -16.72 13.43
C ALA A 12 54.72 -16.62 12.76
N ALA A 13 54.31 -15.38 12.50
CA ALA A 13 53.09 -15.00 11.80
C ALA A 13 53.13 -15.40 10.32
N SER A 14 51.97 -15.69 9.75
CA SER A 14 51.71 -15.50 8.32
C SER A 14 50.23 -15.24 8.11
N LEU A 15 49.93 -13.95 8.00
CA LEU A 15 48.61 -13.36 7.82
C LEU A 15 48.66 -12.58 6.50
N MET A 16 48.18 -13.16 5.40
CA MET A 16 47.79 -12.51 4.13
C MET A 16 46.87 -13.51 3.41
N ALA A 17 45.70 -13.19 2.84
CA ALA A 17 45.27 -12.00 2.11
C ALA A 17 43.72 -11.93 2.08
N PHE A 18 43.12 -10.81 2.52
CA PHE A 18 42.51 -9.72 1.71
C PHE A 18 41.08 -9.97 1.19
N GLY A 19 40.12 -9.25 1.77
CA GLY A 19 38.77 -9.10 1.21
C GLY A 19 37.78 -8.38 2.12
N GLY A 20 38.04 -7.12 2.48
CA GLY A 20 36.99 -6.13 2.76
C GLY A 20 36.25 -6.24 4.10
N LEU A 21 36.54 -5.29 4.98
CA LEU A 21 35.69 -4.87 6.09
C LEU A 21 34.24 -4.61 5.61
N ALA A 22 33.27 -5.38 6.09
CA ALA A 22 31.91 -4.88 6.28
C ALA A 22 31.54 -5.14 7.75
N GLN A 23 32.20 -4.39 8.63
CA GLN A 23 31.68 -4.20 9.98
C GLN A 23 30.36 -3.42 9.87
N ALA A 24 29.34 -3.94 10.54
CA ALA A 24 28.08 -3.31 10.90
C ALA A 24 27.02 -3.14 9.80
N GLN A 25 25.97 -3.97 9.87
CA GLN A 25 24.58 -3.46 9.83
C GLN A 25 23.68 -4.17 10.84
N THR A 26 24.25 -4.49 12.01
CA THR A 26 23.50 -5.09 13.10
C THR A 26 22.79 -4.00 13.90
N GLY A 27 21.58 -3.61 13.48
CA GLY A 27 20.67 -2.83 14.30
C GLY A 27 19.46 -2.28 13.55
N PRO A 28 18.25 -2.24 14.16
CA PRO A 28 17.00 -1.76 13.55
C PRO A 28 17.02 -0.26 13.17
N TYR A 29 18.15 0.42 13.32
CA TYR A 29 18.33 1.83 13.03
C TYR A 29 19.01 2.11 11.67
N GLN A 30 19.60 1.10 11.02
CA GLN A 30 20.37 1.31 9.78
C GLN A 30 19.80 0.62 8.54
N ASP A 31 18.84 -0.28 8.72
CA ASP A 31 18.10 -1.00 7.68
C ASP A 31 16.70 -1.21 8.27
N LEU A 32 15.78 -0.32 7.89
CA LEU A 32 14.51 -0.11 8.58
C LEU A 32 13.44 -1.09 8.10
N ASP A 33 13.42 -1.42 6.81
CA ASP A 33 12.49 -2.37 6.21
C ASP A 33 13.07 -3.80 6.12
N ARG A 34 14.38 -3.95 6.32
CA ARG A 34 15.13 -5.23 6.35
C ARG A 34 15.20 -5.91 5.00
N ASP A 35 15.24 -5.14 3.91
CA ASP A 35 15.46 -5.67 2.56
C ASP A 35 16.94 -5.96 2.24
N GLY A 36 17.85 -5.58 3.16
CA GLY A 36 19.30 -5.77 3.04
C GLY A 36 20.04 -4.58 2.41
N ILE A 37 19.32 -3.49 2.09
CA ILE A 37 19.86 -2.21 1.66
C ILE A 37 19.92 -1.29 2.87
N GLN A 38 21.07 -0.63 3.07
CA GLN A 38 21.20 0.33 4.16
C GLN A 38 20.29 1.54 3.91
N ASN A 39 19.68 2.09 4.96
CA ASN A 39 18.83 3.29 4.92
C ASN A 39 19.41 4.50 4.15
N ARG A 40 20.74 4.61 4.07
CA ARG A 40 21.46 5.67 3.34
C ARG A 40 21.58 5.44 1.82
N HIS A 41 21.33 4.20 1.39
CA HIS A 41 21.40 3.70 0.02
C HIS A 41 20.06 3.21 -0.50
N ASP A 42 19.10 3.05 0.41
CA ASP A 42 17.77 2.63 0.12
C ASP A 42 16.92 3.79 -0.42
N ASN A 43 16.16 3.50 -1.46
CA ASN A 43 15.23 4.43 -2.07
C ASN A 43 13.81 4.32 -1.49
N ASP A 44 13.50 3.31 -0.68
CA ASP A 44 12.21 3.04 -0.03
C ASP A 44 12.48 2.50 1.39
N ARG A 45 12.94 3.39 2.28
CA ARG A 45 13.63 3.02 3.52
C ARG A 45 12.77 2.19 4.48
N ASP A 46 11.47 2.42 4.46
CA ASP A 46 10.52 1.75 5.33
C ASP A 46 9.68 0.71 4.59
N GLY A 47 10.02 0.38 3.35
CA GLY A 47 9.48 -0.74 2.58
C GLY A 47 7.97 -0.70 2.40
N ASP A 48 7.38 0.48 2.45
CA ASP A 48 5.93 0.65 2.33
C ASP A 48 5.45 0.77 0.87
N GLY A 49 6.40 0.77 -0.08
CA GLY A 49 6.17 0.80 -1.51
C GLY A 49 6.29 2.20 -2.13
N PHE A 50 6.51 3.24 -1.34
CA PHE A 50 6.71 4.61 -1.81
C PHE A 50 8.17 5.03 -1.70
N ALA A 51 8.76 5.46 -2.82
CA ALA A 51 10.13 5.97 -2.78
C ALA A 51 10.26 7.15 -1.80
N ASN A 52 11.34 7.20 -1.02
CA ASN A 52 11.70 8.20 0.00
C ASN A 52 11.49 9.67 -0.43
N ARG A 53 11.60 9.96 -1.73
CA ARG A 53 11.40 11.30 -2.29
C ARG A 53 9.93 11.70 -2.41
N SER A 54 9.05 10.72 -2.50
CA SER A 54 7.60 10.86 -2.67
C SER A 54 6.84 10.49 -1.39
N ASP A 55 7.49 9.83 -0.43
CA ASP A 55 6.90 9.51 0.85
C ASP A 55 6.99 10.70 1.86
N PRO A 56 5.86 11.20 2.40
CA PRO A 56 5.86 12.19 3.46
C PRO A 56 6.45 11.70 4.80
N ASN A 57 6.53 10.39 5.04
CA ASN A 57 7.08 9.79 6.26
C ASN A 57 8.06 8.65 5.95
N PRO A 58 9.23 8.91 5.32
CA PRO A 58 10.19 7.92 4.77
C PRO A 58 10.95 7.10 5.82
N ASN A 59 10.39 6.95 7.02
CA ASN A 59 10.91 6.09 8.08
C ASN A 59 9.77 5.43 8.88
N VAL A 60 8.54 5.41 8.38
CA VAL A 60 7.36 4.89 9.08
C VAL A 60 6.61 3.94 8.17
N TRP A 61 6.94 2.66 8.31
CA TRP A 61 6.29 1.55 7.59
C TRP A 61 4.76 1.73 7.61
N ASN A 62 4.15 1.68 6.43
CA ASN A 62 2.69 1.74 6.27
C ASN A 62 2.12 3.08 6.78
N SER A 63 2.77 4.19 6.40
CA SER A 63 2.30 5.58 6.55
C SER A 63 0.97 5.84 5.81
N THR A 64 0.41 4.81 5.17
CA THR A 64 -0.88 4.75 4.45
C THR A 64 -2.06 5.48 5.08
N ARG A 65 -2.08 5.86 6.36
CA ARG A 65 -3.13 6.78 6.84
C ARG A 65 -2.97 8.21 6.29
N TRP A 66 -1.74 8.71 6.18
CA TRP A 66 -1.43 10.01 5.56
C TRP A 66 -1.37 9.89 4.04
N VAL A 67 -0.78 8.80 3.52
CA VAL A 67 -0.72 8.55 2.08
C VAL A 67 -2.12 8.29 1.51
N ARG A 68 -2.97 7.42 2.10
CA ARG A 68 -4.37 7.25 1.63
C ARG A 68 -5.23 8.51 1.75
N GLY A 69 -4.89 9.41 2.68
CA GLY A 69 -5.55 10.72 2.77
C GLY A 69 -5.17 11.63 1.59
N ASN A 70 -3.99 11.43 1.01
CA ASN A 70 -3.39 12.28 -0.01
C ASN A 70 -3.15 11.58 -1.35
N ASP A 71 -3.51 10.31 -1.50
CA ASP A 71 -3.46 9.42 -2.67
C ASP A 71 -4.57 8.38 -2.47
N MET A 72 -5.75 8.67 -3.04
CA MET A 72 -7.00 8.01 -2.71
C MET A 72 -7.19 6.69 -3.45
N ASP A 73 -6.64 6.56 -4.66
CA ASP A 73 -6.71 5.35 -5.46
C ASP A 73 -5.49 4.43 -5.29
N GLY A 74 -4.40 4.97 -4.71
CA GLY A 74 -3.20 4.22 -4.37
C GLY A 74 -2.30 3.96 -5.57
N ASP A 75 -2.36 4.80 -6.61
CA ASP A 75 -1.55 4.64 -7.82
C ASP A 75 -0.12 5.22 -7.70
N GLY A 76 0.20 5.87 -6.57
CA GLY A 76 1.48 6.51 -6.31
C GLY A 76 1.52 8.01 -6.62
N ILE A 77 0.42 8.58 -7.13
CA ILE A 77 0.29 9.99 -7.47
C ILE A 77 -0.56 10.67 -6.39
N ALA A 78 -0.01 11.70 -5.76
CA ALA A 78 -0.78 12.46 -4.78
C ALA A 78 -2.04 13.09 -5.41
N ASN A 79 -3.18 13.01 -4.72
CA ASN A 79 -4.51 13.58 -5.02
C ASN A 79 -4.50 15.00 -5.60
N ARG A 80 -3.53 15.83 -5.21
CA ARG A 80 -3.33 17.21 -5.70
C ARG A 80 -2.80 17.26 -7.13
N SER A 81 -2.02 16.27 -7.53
CA SER A 81 -1.34 16.12 -8.82
C SER A 81 -1.97 15.04 -9.70
N ASP A 82 -2.81 14.17 -9.11
CA ASP A 82 -3.52 13.11 -9.79
C ASP A 82 -4.66 13.65 -10.67
N ARG A 83 -4.79 13.07 -11.87
CA ARG A 83 -5.82 13.40 -12.85
C ARG A 83 -7.07 12.52 -12.71
N ASP A 84 -7.02 11.43 -11.96
CA ASP A 84 -8.10 10.46 -11.74
C ASP A 84 -8.04 9.98 -10.28
N ARG A 85 -8.41 10.87 -9.36
CA ARG A 85 -8.03 10.78 -7.94
C ARG A 85 -8.51 9.52 -7.25
N ASP A 86 -9.65 9.00 -7.69
CA ASP A 86 -10.27 7.82 -7.13
C ASP A 86 -10.07 6.57 -7.99
N GLY A 87 -9.37 6.71 -9.12
CA GLY A 87 -8.97 5.62 -9.99
C GLY A 87 -10.17 4.86 -10.55
N ASP A 88 -11.22 5.60 -10.93
CA ASP A 88 -12.43 5.07 -11.54
C ASP A 88 -12.37 5.05 -13.08
N GLY A 89 -11.30 5.63 -13.66
CA GLY A 89 -11.05 5.72 -15.09
C GLY A 89 -11.60 6.99 -15.75
N ILE A 90 -12.21 7.90 -14.98
CA ILE A 90 -12.76 9.18 -15.43
C ILE A 90 -11.92 10.31 -14.85
N ALA A 91 -11.24 11.06 -15.72
CA ALA A 91 -10.45 12.19 -15.27
C ALA A 91 -11.27 13.18 -14.42
N ASN A 92 -10.68 13.67 -13.33
CA ASN A 92 -11.23 14.60 -12.33
C ASN A 92 -11.99 15.80 -12.93
N ALA A 93 -11.56 16.29 -14.10
CA ALA A 93 -12.18 17.42 -14.79
C ALA A 93 -13.52 17.08 -15.50
N ARG A 94 -13.79 15.79 -15.69
CA ARG A 94 -14.99 15.23 -16.33
C ARG A 94 -15.81 14.37 -15.40
N ASP A 95 -15.29 14.12 -14.20
CA ASP A 95 -16.00 13.41 -13.16
C ASP A 95 -16.77 14.37 -12.23
N SER A 96 -18.02 14.04 -11.99
CA SER A 96 -18.89 14.71 -11.03
C SER A 96 -18.60 14.31 -9.58
N HIS A 97 -17.89 13.20 -9.36
CA HIS A 97 -17.58 12.66 -8.05
C HIS A 97 -16.08 12.31 -7.88
N PRO A 98 -15.14 13.24 -8.13
CA PRO A 98 -13.69 12.98 -8.32
C PRO A 98 -12.93 12.60 -7.03
N ASN A 99 -13.61 11.97 -6.08
CA ASN A 99 -13.14 11.51 -4.79
C ASN A 99 -13.91 10.24 -4.34
N ASN A 100 -14.58 9.54 -5.26
CA ASN A 100 -15.40 8.39 -4.96
C ASN A 100 -15.42 7.39 -6.12
N LYS A 101 -14.51 6.43 -6.04
CA LYS A 101 -14.29 5.33 -7.00
C LYS A 101 -15.54 4.54 -7.37
N ASN A 102 -16.51 4.48 -6.45
CA ASN A 102 -17.74 3.72 -6.62
C ASN A 102 -18.84 4.54 -7.31
N LEU A 103 -18.56 5.76 -7.77
CA LEU A 103 -19.50 6.57 -8.53
C LEU A 103 -18.95 6.95 -9.90
N PRO A 104 -18.58 5.98 -10.75
CA PRO A 104 -18.22 6.29 -12.13
C PRO A 104 -19.46 6.79 -12.86
N ARG A 105 -19.51 8.13 -13.02
CA ARG A 105 -20.53 9.00 -13.63
C ARG A 105 -21.50 9.65 -12.65
N GLY A 106 -21.92 10.86 -13.01
CA GLY A 106 -23.00 11.67 -12.41
C GLY A 106 -24.39 11.05 -12.51
N VAL A 107 -24.49 9.82 -12.03
CA VAL A 107 -25.69 9.00 -11.98
C VAL A 107 -26.28 9.18 -10.60
N ALA A 108 -27.49 9.73 -10.52
CA ALA A 108 -28.22 9.88 -9.26
C ALA A 108 -28.33 8.52 -8.56
N ARG A 109 -28.40 8.44 -7.22
CA ARG A 109 -28.68 7.15 -6.57
C ARG A 109 -30.06 6.60 -6.93
N ASN A 110 -31.02 7.51 -7.04
CA ASN A 110 -32.42 7.16 -7.19
C ASN A 110 -32.89 7.33 -8.63
N GLY A 111 -34.05 6.73 -8.93
CA GLY A 111 -34.67 6.79 -10.25
C GLY A 111 -34.08 5.76 -11.22
N PRO A 112 -34.72 5.56 -12.39
CA PRO A 112 -34.41 4.45 -13.29
C PRO A 112 -33.02 4.54 -13.92
N ASN A 113 -32.53 5.76 -14.15
CA ASN A 113 -31.18 5.98 -14.64
C ASN A 113 -30.13 6.00 -13.53
N GLY A 114 -30.54 5.90 -12.27
CA GLY A 114 -29.69 5.94 -11.10
C GLY A 114 -28.91 4.66 -10.85
N ASP A 115 -28.12 4.62 -9.79
CA ASP A 115 -27.33 3.47 -9.32
C ASP A 115 -27.30 3.50 -7.78
N LEU A 116 -28.18 2.72 -7.16
CA LEU A 116 -28.52 2.81 -5.75
C LEU A 116 -27.48 2.11 -4.87
N ASP A 117 -27.07 0.89 -5.24
CA ASP A 117 -26.09 0.08 -4.52
C ASP A 117 -24.64 0.39 -4.92
N ARG A 118 -24.45 1.08 -6.05
CA ARG A 118 -23.17 1.51 -6.60
C ARG A 118 -22.32 0.37 -7.15
N ASP A 119 -22.94 -0.62 -7.76
CA ASP A 119 -22.24 -1.71 -8.46
C ASP A 119 -21.91 -1.38 -9.93
N GLY A 120 -22.35 -0.21 -10.42
CA GLY A 120 -22.13 0.27 -11.79
C GLY A 120 -23.25 -0.13 -12.77
N ILE A 121 -24.29 -0.82 -12.30
CA ILE A 121 -25.48 -1.17 -13.07
C ILE A 121 -26.59 -0.17 -12.76
N ARG A 122 -27.19 0.40 -13.80
CA ARG A 122 -28.32 1.33 -13.59
C ARG A 122 -29.50 0.62 -12.95
N ASN A 123 -30.18 1.26 -12.01
CA ASN A 123 -31.37 0.80 -11.29
C ASN A 123 -32.45 0.15 -12.18
N ALA A 124 -32.62 0.62 -13.42
CA ALA A 124 -33.58 0.04 -14.38
C ALA A 124 -33.13 -1.28 -15.02
N ARG A 125 -31.85 -1.63 -14.92
CA ARG A 125 -31.21 -2.84 -15.47
C ARG A 125 -30.62 -3.73 -14.39
N ASP A 126 -30.52 -3.22 -13.18
CA ASP A 126 -30.03 -3.91 -12.01
C ASP A 126 -31.06 -4.91 -11.48
N ARG A 127 -30.59 -6.10 -11.13
CA ARG A 127 -31.40 -7.21 -10.59
C ARG A 127 -31.40 -7.25 -9.07
N ASP A 128 -30.51 -6.53 -8.40
CA ASP A 128 -30.36 -6.45 -6.95
C ASP A 128 -30.01 -5.00 -6.60
N ARG A 129 -31.02 -4.13 -6.68
CA ARG A 129 -30.80 -2.67 -6.83
C ARG A 129 -30.16 -2.03 -5.61
N ASP A 130 -30.36 -2.59 -4.43
CA ASP A 130 -29.80 -2.07 -3.18
C ASP A 130 -28.61 -2.90 -2.66
N GLY A 131 -28.24 -3.96 -3.38
CA GLY A 131 -27.04 -4.76 -3.16
C GLY A 131 -27.08 -5.52 -1.84
N ASP A 132 -28.26 -5.98 -1.45
CA ASP A 132 -28.49 -6.76 -0.22
C ASP A 132 -28.29 -8.27 -0.44
N GLY A 133 -28.20 -8.71 -1.71
CA GLY A 133 -28.01 -10.09 -2.12
C GLY A 133 -29.30 -10.82 -2.51
N ILE A 134 -30.45 -10.15 -2.46
CA ILE A 134 -31.76 -10.67 -2.84
C ILE A 134 -32.19 -10.00 -4.14
N ALA A 135 -32.55 -10.82 -5.13
CA ALA A 135 -33.00 -10.26 -6.40
C ALA A 135 -34.29 -9.44 -6.22
N ASN A 136 -34.40 -8.28 -6.87
CA ASN A 136 -35.54 -7.36 -6.88
C ASN A 136 -36.91 -8.03 -7.08
N ALA A 137 -36.95 -9.20 -7.72
CA ALA A 137 -38.17 -9.97 -7.96
C ALA A 137 -38.61 -10.85 -6.76
N ARG A 138 -37.78 -10.93 -5.72
CA ARG A 138 -37.93 -11.75 -4.51
C ARG A 138 -37.73 -10.95 -3.22
N ASP A 139 -37.57 -9.65 -3.35
CA ASP A 139 -37.32 -8.70 -2.28
C ASP A 139 -38.56 -7.83 -2.10
N ASP A 140 -39.08 -7.76 -0.88
CA ASP A 140 -40.24 -6.93 -0.53
C ASP A 140 -39.86 -5.43 -0.48
N TYR A 141 -38.58 -5.13 -0.35
CA TYR A 141 -37.99 -3.81 -0.23
C TYR A 141 -36.80 -3.60 -1.18
N PRO A 142 -37.00 -3.67 -2.52
CA PRO A 142 -35.94 -3.65 -3.56
C PRO A 142 -35.26 -2.29 -3.78
N ASN A 143 -35.26 -1.43 -2.76
CA ASN A 143 -34.54 -0.17 -2.69
C ASN A 143 -34.05 0.15 -1.25
N ASP A 144 -34.16 -0.77 -0.30
CA ASP A 144 -33.75 -0.59 1.09
C ASP A 144 -32.98 -1.81 1.59
N ARG A 145 -31.66 -1.78 1.40
CA ARG A 145 -30.68 -2.80 1.80
C ARG A 145 -30.80 -3.32 3.25
N ARG A 146 -31.50 -2.60 4.13
CA ARG A 146 -31.68 -2.99 5.54
C ARG A 146 -32.90 -3.89 5.74
N ARG A 147 -33.66 -4.13 4.69
CA ARG A 147 -34.90 -4.90 4.67
C ARG A 147 -34.82 -5.85 3.48
N ALA A 148 -35.38 -7.04 3.67
CA ALA A 148 -35.41 -8.13 2.72
C ALA A 148 -36.86 -8.54 2.48
#